data_AF-A0A9D4UFZ8-F1
#
_entry.id   AF-A0A9D4UFZ8-F1
#
_cell.length_a   1.000
_cell.length_b   1.000
_cell.length_c   1.000
_cell.angle_alpha   90.00
_cell.angle_beta   90.00
_cell.angle_gamma   90.00
#
_symmetry.space_group_name_H-M   'P 1'
#
loop_
_entity.id
_entity.type
_entity.pdbx_description
1 polymer ?
#
loop_
_entity_poly.entity_id
_entity_poly.type
_entity_poly.pdbx_seq_one_letter_code
_entity_poly.pdbx_strand_id
1 'polypeptide(L)' 'MEEVVELRVAMDCPGCERRIKRALYNIEGVHTVSIDRELQKVVVKGLVDRCEVFAFVVGLLVISSKELVSFILLN' A
#
# COMPACT_ATOMS: atom_id res chain seq x y z
N MET A 1 0.30 -21.06 -0.03
CA MET A 1 1.35 -20.10 -0.42
C MET A 1 0.87 -18.74 0.03
N GLU A 2 1.74 -17.96 0.67
CA GLU A 2 1.44 -16.60 1.09
C GLU A 2 2.33 -15.67 0.26
N GLU A 3 1.74 -14.64 -0.34
CA GLU A 3 2.47 -13.63 -1.10
C GLU A 3 2.81 -12.44 -0.21
N VAL A 4 3.96 -11.83 -0.48
CA VAL A 4 4.43 -10.63 0.21
C VAL A 4 4.55 -9.52 -0.84
N VAL A 5 3.74 -8.49 -0.69
CA VAL A 5 3.71 -7.32 -1.57
C VAL A 5 4.29 -6.13 -0.82
N GLU A 6 5.34 -5.55 -1.39
CA GLU A 6 5.99 -4.36 -0.84
C GLU A 6 5.72 -3.15 -1.73
N LEU A 7 5.32 -2.04 -1.13
CA LEU A 7 4.94 -0.81 -1.81
C LEU A 7 5.63 0.37 -1.13
N ARG A 8 6.11 1.33 -1.92
CA ARG A 8 6.58 2.62 -1.40
C ARG A 8 5.49 3.66 -1.54
N VAL A 9 5.07 4.26 -0.44
CA VAL A 9 3.94 5.19 -0.40
C VAL A 9 4.32 6.38 0.43
N ALA A 10 4.29 7.58 -0.15
CA ALA A 10 4.48 8.81 0.61
C ALA A 10 3.25 9.07 1.51
N MET A 11 3.49 9.34 2.78
CA MET A 11 2.52 9.50 3.84
C MET A 11 2.88 10.74 4.65
N ASP A 12 2.09 11.80 4.47
CA ASP A 12 2.37 13.10 5.09
C ASP A 12 1.92 13.18 6.55
N CYS A 13 0.94 12.34 6.94
CA CYS A 13 0.36 12.41 8.28
C CYS A 13 -0.10 11.03 8.79
N PRO A 14 -0.30 10.89 10.12
CA PRO A 14 -0.90 9.68 10.70
C PRO A 14 -2.30 9.36 10.14
N GLY A 15 -3.00 10.36 9.59
CA GLY A 15 -4.27 10.18 8.90
C GLY A 15 -4.15 9.35 7.61
N CYS A 16 -3.11 9.60 6.81
CA CYS A 16 -2.82 8.83 5.60
C CYS A 16 -2.51 7.37 5.94
N GLU A 17 -1.67 7.14 6.95
CA GLU A 17 -1.34 5.80 7.45
C GLU A 17 -2.60 5.02 7.84
N ARG A 18 -3.49 5.62 8.65
CA ARG A 18 -4.74 4.98 9.09
C ARG A 18 -5.67 4.67 7.92
N ARG A 19 -5.77 5.56 6.92
CA ARG A 19 -6.59 5.35 5.72
C ARG A 19 -6.06 4.19 4.88
N ILE A 20 -4.75 4.17 4.61
CA ILE A 20 -4.09 3.10 3.85
C ILE A 20 -4.28 1.76 4.58
N LYS A 21 -3.98 1.71 5.89
CA LYS A 21 -4.12 0.50 6.69
C LYS A 21 -5.54 -0.06 6.63
N ARG A 22 -6.56 0.77 6.85
CA ARG A 22 -7.97 0.34 6.80
C ARG A 22 -8.39 -0.16 5.42
N ALA A 23 -7.97 0.52 4.36
CA ALA A 23 -8.31 0.11 3.01
C ALA A 23 -7.69 -1.24 2.64
N LEU A 24 -6.43 -1.46 3.03
CA LEU A 24 -5.74 -2.73 2.78
C LEU A 24 -6.33 -3.89 3.57
N TYR A 25 -6.76 -3.69 4.82
CA TYR A 25 -7.45 -4.73 5.59
C TYR A 25 -8.82 -5.13 5.03
N ASN A 26 -9.41 -4.32 4.13
CA ASN A 26 -10.67 -4.66 3.48
C ASN A 26 -10.49 -5.51 2.21
N ILE A 27 -9.25 -5.73 1.75
CA ILE A 27 -8.96 -6.59 0.60
C ILE A 27 -9.07 -8.04 1.05
N GLU A 28 -9.82 -8.84 0.30
CA GLU A 28 -9.96 -10.27 0.58
C GLU A 28 -8.60 -10.97 0.45
N GLY A 29 -8.31 -11.91 1.35
CA GLY A 29 -7.03 -12.62 1.37
C GLY A 29 -5.88 -11.89 2.05
N VAL A 30 -6.04 -10.62 2.47
CA VAL A 30 -5.04 -9.95 3.32
C VAL A 30 -5.04 -10.54 4.72
N HIS A 31 -3.88 -11.02 5.18
CA HIS A 31 -3.70 -11.50 6.54
C HIS A 31 -3.03 -10.45 7.42
N THR A 32 -2.03 -9.75 6.90
CA THR A 32 -1.23 -8.78 7.67
C THR A 32 -0.87 -7.56 6.84
N VAL A 33 -0.98 -6.39 7.45
CA VAL A 33 -0.51 -5.12 6.90
C VAL A 33 0.46 -4.47 7.88
N SER A 34 1.70 -4.23 7.43
CA SER A 34 2.72 -3.47 8.15
C SER A 34 3.02 -2.16 7.41
N ILE A 35 3.13 -1.06 8.14
CA ILE A 35 3.44 0.26 7.58
C ILE A 35 4.60 0.85 8.35
N ASP A 36 5.63 1.26 7.63
CA ASP A 36 6.77 1.99 8.13
C ASP A 36 6.73 3.42 7.56
N ARG A 37 6.48 4.40 8.43
CA ARG A 37 6.39 5.81 8.05
C ARG A 37 7.75 6.47 7.86
N GLU A 38 8.80 5.98 8.51
CA GLU A 38 10.14 6.52 8.34
C GLU A 38 10.68 6.12 6.96
N LEU A 39 10.43 4.87 6.57
CA LEU A 39 10.85 4.31 5.28
C LEU A 39 9.83 4.52 4.15
N GLN A 40 8.66 5.11 4.45
CA GLN A 40 7.57 5.30 3.49
C GLN A 40 7.22 3.98 2.79
N LYS A 41 7.15 2.90 3.56
CA LYS A 41 7.03 1.51 3.08
C LYS A 41 5.78 0.86 3.66
N VAL A 42 5.05 0.16 2.80
CA VAL A 42 3.89 -0.66 3.16
C VAL A 42 4.17 -2.09 2.73
N VAL A 43 3.93 -3.04 3.63
CA VAL A 43 4.08 -4.47 3.39
C VAL A 43 2.75 -5.14 3.64
N VAL A 44 2.24 -5.84 2.64
CA VAL A 44 1.02 -6.62 2.70
C VAL A 44 1.37 -8.10 2.55
N LYS A 45 0.84 -8.93 3.43
CA LYS A 45 1.00 -10.39 3.38
C LYS A 45 -0.36 -11.06 3.31
N GLY A 46 -0.48 -12.04 2.41
CA GLY A 46 -1.73 -12.76 2.24
C GLY A 46 -1.82 -13.51 0.92
N LEU A 47 -3.00 -14.03 0.63
CA LEU A 47 -3.38 -14.57 -0.69
C LEU A 47 -3.95 -13.41 -1.52
N VAL A 48 -3.09 -12.51 -1.97
CA VAL A 48 -3.48 -11.27 -2.64
C VAL A 48 -2.71 -11.05 -3.92
N ASP A 49 -3.36 -10.44 -4.90
CA ASP A 49 -2.70 -10.05 -6.15
C ASP A 49 -2.02 -8.67 -6.02
N ARG A 50 -0.79 -8.56 -6.53
CA ARG A 50 -0.03 -7.30 -6.51
C ARG A 50 -0.76 -6.13 -7.18
N CYS A 51 -1.46 -6.37 -8.28
CA CYS A 51 -2.19 -5.34 -9.02
C CYS A 51 -3.41 -4.86 -8.22
N GLU A 52 -4.10 -5.76 -7.52
CA GLU A 52 -5.25 -5.41 -6.67
C GLU A 52 -4.82 -4.50 -5.51
N VAL A 53 -3.76 -4.87 -4.80
CA VAL A 53 -3.20 -4.07 -3.71
C VAL A 53 -2.72 -2.71 -4.22
N PHE A 54 -2.04 -2.68 -5.37
CA PHE A 54 -1.57 -1.45 -6.00
C PHE A 54 -2.71 -0.51 -6.39
N ALA A 55 -3.76 -1.03 -7.05
CA ALA A 55 -4.92 -0.26 -7.45
C ALA A 55 -5.63 0.40 -6.26
N PHE A 56 -5.76 -0.34 -5.16
CA PHE A 56 -6.34 0.18 -3.92
C PHE A 56 -5.51 1.33 -3.34
N VAL A 57 -4.20 1.15 -3.20
CA VAL A 57 -3.32 2.17 -2.61
C VAL A 57 -3.26 3.42 -3.49
N VAL A 58 -3.16 3.28 -4.81
CA VAL A 58 -3.14 4.41 -5.74
C VAL A 58 -4.49 5.13 -5.78
N GLY A 59 -5.61 4.41 -5.71
CA GLY A 59 -6.95 4.99 -5.64
C GLY A 59 -7.17 5.89 -4.41
N LEU A 60 -6.45 5.65 -3.31
CA LEU A 60 -6.51 6.48 -2.10
C LEU A 60 -5.70 7.78 -2.21
N LEU A 61 -4.70 7.83 -3.09
CA LEU A 61 -3.73 8.93 -3.22
C LEU A 61 -4.19 10.06 -4.16
N VAL A 62 -5.46 10.08 -4.59
CA VAL A 62 -6.04 11.15 -5.44
C VAL A 62 -6.14 12.53 -4.72
N ILE A 63 -5.52 12.67 -3.55
CA ILE A 63 -5.31 13.96 -2.87
C ILE A 63 -3.81 14.07 -2.54
N SER A 64 -2.97 14.38 -3.54
CA SER A 64 -2.02 15.52 -3.49
C SER A 64 -0.69 15.38 -4.25
N SER A 65 -0.30 14.24 -4.85
CA SER A 65 0.85 14.28 -5.78
C SER A 65 0.93 13.11 -6.76
N LYS A 66 1.11 13.43 -8.04
CA LYS A 66 1.08 12.54 -9.20
C LYS A 66 2.36 11.68 -9.39
N GLU A 67 3.19 11.50 -8.36
CA GLU A 67 4.59 11.05 -8.51
C GLU A 67 4.97 9.69 -7.91
N LEU A 68 4.05 8.98 -7.25
CA LEU A 68 4.37 7.69 -6.61
C LEU A 68 4.32 6.46 -7.53
N VAL A 69 3.68 6.58 -8.68
CA VAL A 69 3.44 5.44 -9.61
C VAL A 69 4.74 5.00 -10.30
N SER A 70 5.70 5.91 -10.48
CA SER A 70 6.86 5.69 -11.36
C SER A 70 7.96 4.79 -10.77
N PHE A 71 7.98 4.52 -9.46
CA PHE A 71 9.11 3.84 -8.81
C PHE A 71 8.88 2.37 -8.43
N ILE A 72 7.63 1.89 -8.43
CA ILE A 72 7.29 0.54 -7.92
C ILE A 72 7.29 -0.53 -9.03
N LEU A 73 7.19 -0.13 -10.30
CA LEU A 73 7.19 -1.04 -11.46
C LEU A 73 8.60 -1.33 -12.04
N LEU A 74 9.69 -0.96 -11.35
CA LEU A 74 11.07 -1.11 -11.84
C LEU A 74 11.90 -2.19 -11.11
N ASN A 75 11.27 -3.20 -10.50
CA ASN A 75 11.93 -4.47 -10.17
C ASN A 75 11.03 -5.67 -10.44
#